data_AF-A0A2V6CBS5-F1
#
_entry.id   AF-A0A2V6CBS5-F1
#
_cell.length_a   1.000
_cell.length_b   1.000
_cell.length_c   1.000
_cell.angle_alpha   90.00
_cell.angle_beta   90.00
_cell.angle_gamma   90.00
#
_symmetry.space_group_name_H-M   'P 1'
#
loop_
_entity.id
_entity.type
_entity.pdbx_description
1 polymer ?
#
loop_
_entity_poly.entity_id
_entity_poly.type
_entity_poly.pdbx_seq_one_letter_code
_entity_poly.pdbx_strand_id
1 'polypeptide(L)'
;MELLIVIAMIGILAGLLFPAFQAVQNQKNAPEAKNDLTQIVTAVNAFYTEYGTSPVPSGTTTDYIYGPVEPQRTMSHLMSYEP
;
A
#
# COMPACT_ATOMS: atom_id res chain seq x y z
N MET A 1 9.18 -8.19 -54.26
CA MET A 1 8.52 -9.18 -53.37
C MET A 1 9.22 -9.26 -52.00
N GLU A 2 10.41 -8.69 -51.89
CA GLU A 2 11.24 -8.63 -50.68
C GLU A 2 10.60 -7.83 -49.55
N LEU A 3 9.86 -6.76 -49.83
CA LEU A 3 9.22 -5.95 -48.79
C LEU A 3 7.94 -6.58 -48.23
N LEU A 4 7.25 -7.42 -49.01
CA LEU A 4 5.99 -8.05 -48.59
C LEU A 4 6.23 -9.09 -47.49
N ILE A 5 7.30 -9.87 -47.60
CA ILE A 5 7.65 -10.84 -46.57
C ILE A 5 8.09 -10.16 -45.27
N VAL A 6 8.75 -9.00 -45.38
CA VAL A 6 9.18 -8.21 -44.22
C VAL A 6 7.96 -7.68 -43.46
N ILE A 7 6.99 -7.10 -44.16
CA ILE A 7 5.77 -6.59 -43.53
C ILE A 7 4.92 -7.73 -42.96
N ALA A 8 4.88 -8.88 -43.64
CA ALA A 8 4.19 -10.07 -43.15
C ALA A 8 4.80 -10.57 -41.82
N MET A 9 6.13 -10.63 -41.72
CA MET A 9 6.80 -11.06 -40.49
C MET A 9 6.63 -10.04 -39.35
N ILE A 10 6.73 -8.74 -39.63
CA ILE A 10 6.49 -7.68 -38.63
C ILE A 10 5.04 -7.76 -38.12
N GLY A 11 4.07 -8.02 -39.00
CA GLY A 11 2.67 -8.20 -38.63
C GLY A 11 2.44 -9.39 -37.69
N ILE A 12 3.12 -10.52 -37.93
CA ILE A 12 3.05 -11.71 -37.06
C ILE A 12 3.65 -11.40 -35.69
N LEU A 13 4.85 -10.80 -35.66
CA LEU A 13 5.52 -10.43 -34.41
C LEU A 13 4.66 -9.43 -33.61
N ALA A 14 4.19 -8.35 -34.25
CA ALA A 14 3.35 -7.35 -33.60
C ALA A 14 2.01 -7.93 -33.10
N GLY A 15 1.37 -8.82 -33.87
CA GLY A 15 0.11 -9.46 -33.48
C GLY A 15 0.23 -10.36 -32.25
N LEU A 16 1.38 -11.03 -32.07
CA LEU A 16 1.66 -11.84 -30.88
C LEU A 16 2.06 -10.99 -29.67
N LEU A 17 2.75 -9.87 -29.90
CA LEU A 17 3.20 -8.97 -28.84
C LEU A 17 2.07 -8.10 -28.26
N PHE A 18 1.08 -7.72 -29.08
CA PHE A 18 -0.02 -6.83 -28.68
C PHE A 18 -0.82 -7.31 -27.44
N PRO A 19 -1.31 -8.56 -27.36
CA PRO A 19 -2.08 -9.02 -26.20
C PRO A 19 -1.24 -9.13 -24.91
N ALA A 20 0.05 -9.45 -25.03
CA ALA A 20 0.96 -9.58 -23.88
C ALA A 20 1.27 -8.22 -23.22
N PHE A 21 1.22 -7.13 -23.97
CA PHE A 21 1.55 -5.79 -23.48
C PHE A 21 0.53 -5.23 -22.47
N GLN A 22 -0.75 -5.59 -22.61
CA GLN A 22 -1.83 -5.13 -21.74
C GLN A 22 -1.67 -5.65 -20.29
N ALA A 23 -1.17 -6.88 -20.13
CA ALA A 23 -0.96 -7.50 -18.81
C ALA A 23 0.13 -6.78 -17.99
N VAL A 24 1.17 -6.28 -18.67
CA VAL A 24 2.29 -5.57 -18.03
C VAL A 24 1.88 -4.18 -17.54
N GLN A 25 0.98 -3.51 -18.28
CA GLN A 25 0.56 -2.15 -17.94
C GLN A 25 -0.34 -2.11 -16.69
N ASN A 26 -1.15 -3.14 -16.47
CA ASN A 26 -2.03 -3.27 -15.30
C ASN A 26 -1.26 -3.60 -14.01
N GLN A 27 0.02 -3.97 -14.11
CA GLN A 27 0.82 -4.43 -12.97
C GLN A 27 1.83 -3.40 -12.47
N LYS A 28 1.75 -2.12 -12.90
CA LYS A 28 2.76 -1.13 -12.49
C LYS A 28 2.61 -0.65 -11.04
N ASN A 29 1.38 -0.46 -10.56
CA ASN A 29 1.17 0.26 -9.30
C ASN A 29 1.03 -0.67 -8.07
N ALA A 30 0.59 -1.90 -8.28
CA ALA A 30 0.41 -2.88 -7.19
C ALA A 30 1.72 -3.37 -6.55
N PRO A 31 2.80 -3.70 -7.29
CA PRO A 31 4.04 -4.18 -6.69
C PRO A 31 4.80 -3.04 -5.99
N GLU A 32 4.76 -1.82 -6.52
CA GLU A 32 5.38 -0.64 -5.90
C GLU A 32 4.73 -0.34 -4.55
N ALA A 33 3.40 -0.19 -4.51
CA ALA A 33 2.67 0.03 -3.26
C ALA A 33 2.89 -1.10 -2.23
N LYS A 34 3.03 -2.35 -2.68
CA LYS A 34 3.33 -3.48 -1.79
C LYS A 34 4.72 -3.38 -1.16
N ASN A 35 5.71 -2.92 -1.92
CA ASN A 35 7.07 -2.71 -1.40
C ASN A 35 7.07 -1.56 -0.38
N ASP A 36 6.37 -0.47 -0.65
CA ASP A 36 6.25 0.66 0.28
C ASP A 36 5.60 0.25 1.60
N LEU A 37 4.49 -0.49 1.55
CA LEU A 37 3.85 -1.03 2.75
C LEU A 37 4.78 -1.94 3.56
N THR A 38 5.55 -2.79 2.87
CA THR A 38 6.53 -3.67 3.52
C THR A 38 7.63 -2.88 4.22
N GLN A 39 8.11 -1.80 3.60
CA GLN A 39 9.08 -0.88 4.20
C GLN A 39 8.50 -0.18 5.44
N ILE A 40 7.27 0.32 5.36
CA ILE A 40 6.58 0.98 6.49
C ILE A 40 6.42 0.01 7.67
N VAL A 41 5.88 -1.20 7.43
CA VAL A 41 5.69 -2.21 8.47
C VAL A 41 7.01 -2.56 9.15
N THR A 42 8.08 -2.71 8.38
CA THR A 42 9.41 -3.01 8.90
C THR A 42 9.93 -1.88 9.79
N ALA A 43 9.78 -0.62 9.37
CA ALA A 43 10.17 0.55 10.15
C ALA A 43 9.36 0.68 11.45
N VAL A 44 8.05 0.44 11.41
CA VAL A 44 7.17 0.48 12.59
C VAL A 44 7.58 -0.59 13.60
N ASN A 45 7.84 -1.82 13.15
CA ASN A 45 8.27 -2.91 14.02
C ASN A 45 9.65 -2.64 14.64
N ALA A 46 10.57 -2.05 13.88
CA ALA A 46 11.88 -1.65 14.40
C ALA A 46 11.74 -0.59 15.49
N PHE A 47 10.94 0.45 15.26
CA PHE A 47 10.65 1.48 16.27
C PHE A 47 10.02 0.87 17.53
N TYR A 48 9.03 -0.01 17.38
CA TYR A 48 8.40 -0.68 18.52
C TYR A 48 9.40 -1.54 19.32
N THR A 49 10.33 -2.21 18.63
CA THR A 49 11.37 -3.01 19.29
C THR A 49 12.35 -2.14 20.09
N GLU A 50 12.69 -0.95 19.59
CA GLU A 50 13.64 -0.05 20.22
C GLU A 50 13.04 0.77 21.39
N TYR A 51 11.80 1.25 21.22
CA TYR A 51 11.17 2.18 22.16
C TYR A 51 10.01 1.57 22.97
N GLY A 52 9.57 0.34 22.65
CA GLY A 52 8.48 -0.35 23.34
C GLY A 52 7.09 0.25 23.12
N THR A 53 6.95 1.21 22.21
CA THR A 53 5.70 1.91 21.89
C THR A 53 5.56 2.08 20.38
N SER A 54 4.32 2.15 19.89
CA SER A 54 4.05 2.38 18.46
C SER A 54 4.38 3.83 18.07
N PRO A 55 4.82 4.08 16.83
CA PRO A 55 5.08 5.44 16.38
C PRO A 55 3.78 6.24 16.35
N VAL A 56 3.80 7.40 17.02
CA VAL A 56 2.68 8.35 17.06
C VAL A 56 3.04 9.61 16.26
N PRO A 57 2.06 10.35 15.73
CA PRO A 57 2.32 11.60 15.03
C PRO A 57 3.05 12.61 15.91
N SER A 58 3.98 13.36 15.32
CA SER A 58 4.78 14.38 16.00
C SER A 58 3.92 15.32 16.83
N GLY A 59 4.27 15.47 18.11
CA GLY A 59 3.54 16.31 19.07
C GLY A 59 2.44 15.57 19.87
N THR A 60 2.21 14.29 19.61
CA THR A 60 1.32 13.44 20.41
C THR A 60 2.13 12.66 21.45
N THR A 61 1.73 12.73 22.72
CA THR A 61 2.40 12.02 23.83
C THR A 61 1.56 10.88 24.41
N THR A 62 0.37 10.65 23.84
CA THR A 62 -0.62 9.64 24.27
C THR A 62 -0.91 8.66 23.14
N ASP A 63 -1.67 7.61 23.47
CA ASP A 63 -2.13 6.62 22.49
C ASP A 63 -2.90 7.30 21.34
N TYR A 64 -2.54 6.99 20.10
CA TYR A 64 -3.12 7.60 18.89
C TYR A 64 -3.77 6.52 18.03
N ILE A 65 -5.08 6.65 17.81
CA ILE A 65 -5.86 5.69 17.02
C ILE A 65 -5.73 6.03 15.53
N TYR A 66 -5.13 5.13 14.76
CA TYR A 66 -5.08 5.23 13.29
C TYR A 66 -6.35 4.63 12.67
N GLY A 67 -7.25 5.49 12.18
CA GLY A 67 -8.48 5.08 11.49
C GLY A 67 -9.65 6.03 11.76
N PRO A 68 -10.82 5.82 11.13
CA PRO A 68 -12.03 6.54 11.48
C PRO A 68 -12.29 6.35 12.97
N VAL A 69 -12.26 7.44 13.74
CA VAL A 69 -12.62 7.40 15.15
C VAL A 69 -14.10 7.06 15.24
N GLU A 70 -14.41 5.83 15.62
CA GLU A 70 -15.74 5.56 16.17
C GLU A 70 -15.93 6.56 17.34
N PRO A 71 -17.10 7.21 17.44
CA PRO A 71 -17.36 8.18 18.49
C PRO A 71 -17.00 7.53 19.82
N GLN A 72 -15.91 8.02 20.40
CA GLN A 72 -15.33 7.47 21.60
C GLN A 72 -16.45 7.49 22.65
N ARG A 73 -16.81 6.32 23.17
CA ARG A 73 -17.60 6.19 24.40
C ARG A 73 -16.70 6.61 25.57
N THR A 74 -16.08 7.78 25.49
CA THR A 74 -15.19 8.31 26.50
C THR A 74 -16.03 8.90 27.61
N MET A 75 -15.84 8.34 28.80
CA MET A 75 -15.84 9.07 30.07
C MET A 75 -17.18 9.48 30.70
N SER A 76 -18.34 9.07 30.21
CA SER A 76 -19.60 9.24 30.98
C SER A 76 -19.94 8.04 31.89
N HIS A 77 -19.34 6.87 31.67
CA HIS A 77 -19.64 5.64 32.42
C HIS A 77 -18.77 5.43 33.68
N LEU A 78 -17.69 6.19 33.84
CA LEU A 78 -16.79 6.08 35.01
C LEU A 78 -17.03 7.19 36.06
N MET A 79 -17.99 8.09 35.82
CA MET A 79 -18.38 9.13 36.77
C MET A 79 -19.65 8.77 37.57
N SER A 80 -20.22 7.58 37.34
CA SER A 80 -21.36 7.05 38.11
C SER A 80 -20.97 6.15 39.28
N TYR A 81 -19.70 6.13 39.68
CA TYR A 81 -19.29 5.52 40.95
C TYR A 81 -19.01 6.65 41.96
N GLU A 82 -20.08 7.25 42.44
CA GLU A 82 -20.08 7.97 43.71
C GLU A 82 -20.17 6.95 44.86
N PRO A 83 -19.55 7.24 46.03
CA PRO A 83 -18.98 6.26 46.96
C PRO A 83 -19.94 5.30 47.66
#